data_AF-A0A959IJC9-F1
#
_entry.id   AF-A0A959IJC9-F1
#
_cell.length_a   1.000
_cell.length_b   1.000
_cell.length_c   1.000
_cell.angle_alpha   90.00
_cell.angle_beta   90.00
_cell.angle_gamma   90.00
#
_symmetry.space_group_name_H-M   'P 1'
#
loop_
_entity.id
_entity.type
_entity.pdbx_description
1 polymer ?
#
loop_
_entity_poly.entity_id
_entity_poly.type
_entity_poly.pdbx_seq_one_letter_code
_entity_poly.pdbx_strand_id
1 'polypeptide(L)'
;GRRVRLPVQLGRLPDERPCTCAVNARLQEEAVQGNEVVCSCSVVFYKKLLAYLQKPVFHKGQWQQLELAHGGEYILAWRWQLKKENVVVIINYANHSVGGTLHPIYREDKTVVVNEPWTGEQYKYAGSKVFPLHLYPYEYRLLEFTLDESSG
;
A
#
# COMPACT_ATOMS: atom_id res chain seq x y z
N GLY A 1 10.62 15.87 31.04
CA GLY A 1 10.52 15.33 29.67
C GLY A 1 9.14 14.73 29.47
N ARG A 2 8.40 15.16 28.44
CA ARG A 2 7.08 14.59 28.13
C ARG A 2 7.28 13.18 27.55
N ARG A 3 6.69 12.17 28.19
CA ARG A 3 6.60 10.81 27.63
C ARG A 3 5.70 10.86 26.40
N VAL A 4 6.32 10.82 25.22
CA VAL A 4 5.60 10.63 23.96
C VAL A 4 5.01 9.23 23.99
N ARG A 5 3.68 9.12 23.99
CA ARG A 5 2.98 7.84 23.84
C ARG A 5 3.18 7.41 22.39
N LEU A 6 4.10 6.48 22.16
CA LEU A 6 4.25 5.83 20.87
C LEU A 6 2.92 5.13 20.52
N PRO A 7 2.41 5.24 19.29
CA PRO A 7 1.28 4.44 18.84
C PRO A 7 1.57 2.96 19.13
N VAL A 8 0.59 2.27 19.71
CA VAL A 8 0.68 0.86 20.17
C VAL A 8 1.14 -0.10 19.07
N GLN A 9 1.04 0.30 17.80
CA GLN A 9 1.49 -0.48 16.65
C GLN A 9 3.02 -0.62 16.52
N LEU A 10 3.84 0.18 17.20
CA LEU A 10 5.30 0.06 17.14
C LEU A 10 5.89 -1.00 18.10
N GLY A 11 5.05 -1.64 18.93
CA GLY A 11 5.49 -2.65 19.90
C GLY A 11 5.20 -4.10 19.52
N ARG A 12 4.54 -4.35 18.39
CA ARG A 12 4.30 -5.70 17.87
C ARG A 12 5.20 -5.91 16.66
N LEU A 13 5.90 -7.05 16.64
CA LEU A 13 6.51 -7.51 15.40
C LEU A 13 5.38 -7.70 14.37
N PRO A 14 5.53 -7.18 13.14
CA PRO A 14 4.56 -7.46 12.10
C PRO A 14 4.49 -8.97 11.90
N ASP A 15 3.27 -9.52 11.84
CA ASP A 15 3.06 -10.91 11.44
C ASP A 15 3.26 -10.98 9.91
N GLU A 16 4.52 -10.87 9.49
CA GLU A 16 4.91 -10.96 8.10
C GLU A 16 4.66 -12.39 7.63
N ARG A 17 3.91 -12.54 6.53
CA ARG A 17 3.80 -13.85 5.91
C ARG A 17 5.21 -14.35 5.58
N PRO A 18 5.56 -15.57 6.00
CA PRO A 18 6.85 -16.13 5.66
C PRO A 18 6.97 -16.16 4.13
N CYS A 19 8.09 -15.68 3.62
CA CYS A 19 8.37 -15.76 2.20
C CYS A 19 8.25 -17.22 1.74
N THR A 20 7.54 -17.47 0.65
CA THR A 20 7.37 -18.82 0.08
C THR A 20 8.54 -19.26 -0.80
N CYS A 21 9.64 -18.48 -0.84
CA CYS A 21 10.80 -18.87 -1.63
C CYS A 21 11.49 -20.08 -1.00
N ALA A 22 12.05 -20.95 -1.85
CA ALA A 22 12.74 -22.17 -1.42
C ALA A 22 13.88 -21.91 -0.42
N VAL A 23 14.46 -20.69 -0.45
CA VAL A 23 15.54 -20.27 0.45
C VAL A 23 15.02 -20.06 1.88
N ASN A 24 13.80 -19.56 2.05
CA ASN A 24 13.22 -19.31 3.38
C ASN A 24 12.95 -20.62 4.13
N ALA A 25 12.53 -21.68 3.43
CA ALA A 25 12.28 -22.99 4.04
C ALA A 25 13.55 -23.59 4.69
N ARG A 26 14.71 -23.50 4.02
CA ARG A 26 16.01 -23.94 4.57
C ARG A 26 16.49 -23.07 5.72
N LEU A 27 16.33 -21.75 5.58
CA LEU A 27 16.75 -20.78 6.59
C LEU A 27 15.99 -20.93 7.92
N GLN A 28 14.73 -21.40 7.88
CA GLN A 28 13.97 -21.71 9.11
C GLN A 28 14.47 -22.98 9.82
N GLU A 29 15.01 -23.96 9.09
CA GLU A 29 15.62 -25.16 9.69
C GLU A 29 16.97 -24.85 10.37
N GLU A 30 17.69 -23.85 9.85
CA GLU A 30 18.99 -23.39 10.37
C GLU A 30 18.89 -22.30 11.44
N ALA A 31 17.68 -21.82 11.75
CA ALA A 31 17.43 -20.79 12.74
C ALA A 31 17.79 -21.29 14.16
N VAL A 32 19.01 -20.98 14.61
CA VAL A 32 19.46 -21.23 15.99
C VAL A 32 18.73 -20.28 16.94
N GLN A 33 18.33 -20.78 18.11
CA GLN A 33 17.64 -20.03 19.16
C GLN A 33 18.26 -18.63 19.37
N GLY A 34 17.51 -17.59 19.00
CA GLY A 34 17.85 -16.19 19.26
C GLY A 34 18.16 -15.34 18.02
N ASN A 35 18.40 -15.93 16.84
CA ASN A 35 18.59 -15.17 15.60
C ASN A 35 17.40 -15.37 14.66
N GLU A 36 16.61 -14.32 14.46
CA GLU A 36 15.58 -14.30 13.40
C GLU A 36 16.27 -14.31 12.04
N VAL A 37 15.97 -15.32 11.24
CA VAL A 37 16.51 -15.43 9.90
C VAL A 37 15.62 -14.65 8.95
N VAL A 38 16.12 -13.50 8.47
CA VAL A 38 15.39 -12.66 7.52
C VAL A 38 15.63 -13.16 6.11
N CYS A 39 14.55 -13.52 5.41
CA CYS A 39 14.61 -13.89 4.01
C CYS A 39 15.16 -12.73 3.15
N SER A 40 16.04 -13.03 2.19
CA SER A 40 16.54 -12.04 1.24
C SER A 40 15.43 -11.35 0.44
N CYS A 41 14.29 -12.01 0.23
CA CYS A 41 13.11 -11.43 -0.41
C CYS A 41 12.53 -10.26 0.38
N SER A 42 12.47 -10.36 1.72
CA SER A 42 12.03 -9.25 2.58
C SER A 42 12.98 -8.06 2.43
N VAL A 43 14.29 -8.30 2.40
CA VAL A 43 15.29 -7.25 2.17
C VAL A 43 15.09 -6.57 0.81
N VAL A 44 14.85 -7.32 -0.26
CA VAL A 44 14.57 -6.78 -1.60
C VAL A 44 13.28 -5.94 -1.59
N PHE A 45 12.22 -6.45 -0.96
CA PHE A 45 10.97 -5.73 -0.79
C PHE A 45 11.18 -4.39 -0.07
N TYR A 46 11.82 -4.40 1.10
CA TYR A 46 12.07 -3.18 1.87
C TYR A 46 12.98 -2.20 1.14
N LYS A 47 14.00 -2.67 0.42
CA LYS A 47 14.82 -1.80 -0.44
C LYS A 47 13.97 -1.10 -1.51
N LYS A 48 13.09 -1.84 -2.21
CA LYS A 48 12.17 -1.26 -3.21
C LYS A 48 11.22 -0.25 -2.56
N LEU A 49 10.64 -0.59 -1.41
CA LEU A 49 9.73 0.28 -0.67
C LEU A 49 10.42 1.56 -0.21
N LEU A 50 11.57 1.46 0.46
CA LEU A 50 12.32 2.62 0.95
C LEU A 50 12.80 3.53 -0.17
N ALA A 51 13.23 2.97 -1.30
CA ALA A 51 13.57 3.74 -2.49
C ALA A 51 12.35 4.48 -3.05
N TYR A 52 11.19 3.81 -3.11
CA TYR A 52 9.96 4.43 -3.58
C TYR A 52 9.43 5.52 -2.63
N LEU A 53 9.58 5.31 -1.31
CA LEU A 53 9.20 6.29 -0.30
C LEU A 53 10.02 7.58 -0.37
N GLN A 54 11.15 7.62 -1.09
CA GLN A 54 11.90 8.85 -1.36
C GLN A 54 11.13 9.86 -2.24
N LYS A 55 9.99 9.47 -2.84
CA LYS A 55 9.18 10.39 -3.66
C LYS A 55 8.74 11.60 -2.83
N PRO A 56 8.81 12.83 -3.38
CA PRO A 56 8.43 14.05 -2.65
C PRO A 56 7.02 14.04 -2.05
N VAL A 57 6.08 13.34 -2.69
CA VAL A 57 4.69 13.19 -2.23
C VAL A 57 4.58 12.62 -0.82
N PHE A 58 5.49 11.73 -0.40
CA PHE A 58 5.49 11.14 0.95
C PHE A 58 6.12 12.02 2.03
N HIS A 59 6.96 12.98 1.63
CA HIS A 59 7.68 13.85 2.55
C HIS A 59 7.06 15.25 2.68
N LYS A 60 6.45 15.74 1.58
CA LYS A 60 5.94 17.11 1.44
C LYS A 60 4.46 17.16 1.11
N GLY A 61 3.87 16.02 0.73
CA GLY A 61 2.45 15.92 0.42
C GLY A 61 1.58 15.94 1.67
N GLN A 62 0.32 16.27 1.46
CA GLN A 62 -0.71 16.11 2.50
C GLN A 62 -1.23 14.69 2.45
N TRP A 63 -1.55 14.14 3.63
CA TRP A 63 -2.08 12.80 3.78
C TRP A 63 -3.48 12.85 4.39
N GLN A 64 -4.38 12.01 3.87
CA GLN A 64 -5.74 11.86 4.38
C GLN A 64 -6.17 10.40 4.29
N GLN A 65 -6.92 9.95 5.29
CA GLN A 65 -7.56 8.64 5.22
C GLN A 65 -8.70 8.73 4.21
N LEU A 66 -8.84 7.73 3.37
CA LEU A 66 -9.96 7.62 2.46
C LEU A 66 -11.03 6.75 3.11
N GLU A 67 -12.27 7.21 3.05
CA GLU A 67 -13.42 6.41 3.41
C GLU A 67 -13.72 5.43 2.27
N LEU A 68 -14.13 4.21 2.64
CA LEU A 68 -14.62 3.21 1.71
C LEU A 68 -16.13 3.09 1.89
N ALA A 69 -16.84 2.92 0.78
CA ALA A 69 -18.28 2.65 0.83
C ALA A 69 -18.59 1.27 1.44
N HIS A 70 -17.68 0.29 1.25
CA HIS A 70 -17.78 -1.07 1.76
C HIS A 70 -16.38 -1.61 2.12
N GLY A 71 -16.29 -2.45 3.15
CA GLY A 71 -15.06 -3.13 3.58
C GLY A 71 -14.10 -2.27 4.42
N GLY A 72 -14.53 -1.08 4.86
CA GLY A 72 -13.70 -0.15 5.64
C GLY A 72 -13.33 -0.65 7.04
N GLU A 73 -14.01 -1.69 7.53
CA GLU A 73 -13.68 -2.38 8.78
C GLU A 73 -12.43 -3.27 8.67
N TYR A 74 -12.05 -3.66 7.45
CA TYR A 74 -10.88 -4.51 7.19
C TYR A 74 -9.83 -3.83 6.30
N ILE A 75 -10.24 -2.90 5.45
CA ILE A 75 -9.38 -2.21 4.49
C ILE A 75 -9.05 -0.82 5.01
N LEU A 76 -7.76 -0.53 5.12
CA LEU A 76 -7.24 0.81 5.36
C LEU A 76 -6.77 1.42 4.04
N ALA A 77 -7.30 2.59 3.69
CA ALA A 77 -6.86 3.34 2.51
C ALA A 77 -6.39 4.75 2.91
N TRP A 78 -5.21 5.14 2.44
CA TRP A 78 -4.64 6.46 2.67
C TRP A 78 -4.22 7.09 1.35
N ARG A 79 -4.51 8.38 1.19
CA ARG A 79 -4.05 9.19 0.06
C ARG A 79 -2.96 10.13 0.51
N TRP A 80 -1.84 10.13 -0.22
CA TRP A 80 -0.87 11.21 -0.24
C TRP A 80 -1.07 12.05 -1.50
N GLN A 81 -1.06 13.37 -1.35
CA GLN A 81 -1.24 14.30 -2.45
C GLN A 81 -0.20 15.42 -2.40
N LEU A 82 0.45 15.67 -3.55
CA LEU A 82 1.35 16.80 -3.75
C LEU A 82 1.14 17.36 -5.16
N LYS A 83 0.62 18.59 -5.26
CA LYS A 83 0.24 19.20 -6.54
C LYS A 83 -0.74 18.31 -7.33
N LYS A 84 -0.34 17.84 -8.52
CA LYS A 84 -1.15 16.97 -9.40
C LYS A 84 -0.96 15.47 -9.10
N GLU A 85 0.02 15.10 -8.27
CA GLU A 85 0.32 13.70 -7.93
C GLU A 85 -0.59 13.23 -6.79
N ASN A 86 -1.23 12.08 -6.99
CA ASN A 86 -1.98 11.38 -5.95
C ASN A 86 -1.46 9.95 -5.85
N VAL A 87 -1.03 9.55 -4.67
CA VAL A 87 -0.67 8.16 -4.38
C VAL A 87 -1.63 7.62 -3.33
N VAL A 88 -2.24 6.48 -3.60
CA VAL A 88 -3.15 5.80 -2.69
C VAL A 88 -2.51 4.49 -2.25
N VAL A 89 -2.36 4.33 -0.94
CA VAL A 89 -1.93 3.10 -0.29
C VAL A 89 -3.17 2.40 0.26
N ILE A 90 -3.36 1.13 -0.08
CA ILE A 90 -4.52 0.34 0.30
C ILE A 90 -4.01 -0.94 0.95
N ILE A 91 -4.49 -1.29 2.14
CA ILE A 91 -4.02 -2.45 2.90
C ILE A 91 -5.24 -3.22 3.41
N ASN A 92 -5.30 -4.52 3.15
CA ASN A 92 -6.22 -5.43 3.80
C ASN A 92 -5.60 -5.96 5.09
N TYR A 93 -6.19 -5.66 6.25
CA TYR A 93 -5.73 -6.18 7.54
C TYR A 93 -6.39 -7.51 7.93
N ALA A 94 -7.33 -8.02 7.13
CA ALA A 94 -7.98 -9.29 7.39
C ALA A 94 -7.14 -10.49 6.94
N ASN A 95 -7.36 -11.62 7.62
CA ASN A 95 -6.84 -12.93 7.27
C ASN A 95 -7.69 -13.66 6.21
N HIS A 96 -8.72 -13.01 5.65
CA HIS A 96 -9.52 -13.46 4.51
C HIS A 96 -9.54 -12.41 3.39
N SER A 97 -9.99 -12.80 2.19
CA SER A 97 -10.15 -11.87 1.07
C SER A 97 -11.30 -10.90 1.33
N VAL A 98 -11.09 -9.61 1.04
CA VAL A 98 -12.08 -8.57 1.28
C VAL A 98 -12.32 -7.79 -0.01
N GLY A 99 -13.60 -7.57 -0.32
CA GLY A 99 -14.04 -6.65 -1.36
C GLY A 99 -14.27 -5.26 -0.77
N GLY A 100 -13.97 -4.22 -1.55
CA GLY A 100 -14.18 -2.85 -1.12
C GLY A 100 -14.47 -1.92 -2.29
N THR A 101 -14.80 -0.67 -1.98
CA THR A 101 -15.03 0.34 -3.00
C THR A 101 -14.50 1.68 -2.52
N LEU A 102 -13.52 2.21 -3.23
CA LEU A 102 -12.94 3.51 -2.95
C LEU A 102 -13.80 4.60 -3.59
N HIS A 103 -14.06 5.67 -2.86
CA HIS A 103 -14.67 6.87 -3.45
C HIS A 103 -13.77 7.49 -4.53
N PRO A 104 -14.36 8.21 -5.51
CA PRO A 104 -13.61 8.85 -6.58
C PRO A 104 -12.49 9.75 -6.05
N ILE A 105 -11.27 9.58 -6.59
CA ILE A 105 -10.13 10.42 -6.20
C ILE A 105 -10.27 11.83 -6.77
N TYR A 106 -10.86 11.94 -7.97
CA TYR A 106 -11.17 13.20 -8.63
C TYR A 106 -12.69 13.36 -8.71
N ARG A 107 -13.18 14.60 -8.49
CA ARG A 107 -14.63 14.89 -8.53
C ARG A 107 -15.17 15.10 -9.94
N GLU A 108 -14.29 15.46 -10.86
CA GLU A 108 -14.64 15.77 -12.25
C GLU A 108 -14.53 14.52 -13.12
N ASP A 109 -15.27 14.50 -14.22
CA ASP A 109 -15.25 13.40 -15.20
C ASP A 109 -14.00 13.45 -16.10
N LYS A 110 -12.83 13.39 -15.45
CA LYS A 110 -11.53 13.36 -16.08
C LYS A 110 -11.05 11.93 -16.21
N THR A 111 -10.50 11.59 -17.36
CA THR A 111 -9.72 10.36 -17.51
C THR A 111 -8.44 10.49 -16.69
N VAL A 112 -8.19 9.47 -15.87
CA VAL A 112 -6.96 9.34 -15.10
C VAL A 112 -6.21 8.12 -15.56
N VAL A 113 -4.90 8.19 -15.49
CA VAL A 113 -4.03 7.04 -15.64
C VAL A 113 -3.71 6.53 -14.24
N VAL A 114 -4.01 5.26 -14.00
CA VAL A 114 -3.67 4.55 -12.78
C VAL A 114 -2.43 3.72 -13.06
N ASN A 115 -1.39 3.89 -12.25
CA ASN A 115 -0.14 3.13 -12.34
C ASN A 115 0.08 2.35 -11.03
N GLU A 116 0.47 1.08 -11.16
CA GLU A 116 0.79 0.20 -10.04
C GLU A 116 2.27 -0.11 -10.04
N PRO A 117 3.11 0.60 -9.27
CA PRO A 117 4.57 0.49 -9.43
C PRO A 117 5.14 -0.86 -8.99
N TRP A 118 4.31 -1.70 -8.36
CA TRP A 118 4.69 -3.02 -7.88
C TRP A 118 4.58 -4.06 -8.98
N THR A 119 3.50 -4.00 -9.77
CA THR A 119 3.25 -4.89 -10.91
C THR A 119 3.72 -4.29 -12.23
N GLY A 120 3.89 -2.97 -12.30
CA GLY A 120 4.16 -2.22 -13.54
C GLY A 120 2.91 -2.05 -14.41
N GLU A 121 1.74 -2.42 -13.92
CA GLU A 121 0.48 -2.30 -14.65
C GLU A 121 0.05 -0.84 -14.73
N GLN A 122 -0.48 -0.47 -15.90
CA GLN A 122 -1.02 0.84 -16.15
C GLN A 122 -2.33 0.73 -16.93
N TYR A 123 -3.34 1.47 -16.50
CA TYR A 123 -4.65 1.49 -17.16
C TYR A 123 -5.34 2.84 -17.00
N LYS A 124 -6.24 3.15 -17.94
CA LYS A 124 -7.06 4.35 -17.89
C LYS A 124 -8.30 4.08 -17.04
N TYR A 125 -8.69 5.07 -16.25
CA TYR A 125 -9.86 5.01 -15.39
C TYR A 125 -10.64 6.32 -15.48
N ALA A 126 -11.96 6.24 -15.33
CA ALA A 126 -12.77 7.45 -15.19
C ALA A 126 -12.63 7.95 -13.74
N GLY A 127 -11.99 9.10 -13.55
CA GLY A 127 -11.65 9.63 -12.23
C GLY A 127 -12.87 9.88 -11.33
N SER A 128 -14.04 10.10 -11.94
CA SER A 128 -15.36 10.30 -11.32
C SER A 128 -16.02 9.01 -10.81
N LYS A 129 -15.54 7.83 -11.26
CA LYS A 129 -16.12 6.55 -10.88
C LYS A 129 -15.52 6.03 -9.58
N VAL A 130 -16.34 5.32 -8.81
CA VAL A 130 -15.86 4.55 -7.66
C VAL A 130 -14.86 3.49 -8.11
N PHE A 131 -13.79 3.24 -7.36
CA PHE A 131 -12.77 2.27 -7.75
C PHE A 131 -12.99 0.94 -7.01
N PRO A 132 -13.27 -0.17 -7.72
CA PRO A 132 -13.51 -1.46 -7.08
C PRO A 132 -12.21 -2.05 -6.53
N LEU A 133 -12.30 -2.64 -5.34
CA LEU A 133 -11.19 -3.31 -4.68
C LEU A 133 -11.55 -4.77 -4.45
N HIS A 134 -10.60 -5.65 -4.75
CA HIS A 134 -10.57 -7.02 -4.28
C HIS A 134 -9.14 -7.28 -3.79
N LEU A 135 -9.00 -7.56 -2.50
CA LEU A 135 -7.71 -7.76 -1.86
C LEU A 135 -7.68 -9.14 -1.21
N TYR A 136 -6.66 -9.92 -1.54
CA TYR A 136 -6.31 -11.13 -0.82
C TYR A 136 -5.92 -10.81 0.62
N PRO A 137 -5.93 -11.80 1.53
CA PRO A 137 -5.61 -11.53 2.91
C PRO A 137 -4.19 -10.96 3.06
N TYR A 138 -4.05 -9.93 3.90
CA TYR A 138 -2.82 -9.15 4.12
C TYR A 138 -2.19 -8.53 2.85
N GLU A 139 -2.94 -8.46 1.75
CA GLU A 139 -2.48 -7.80 0.54
C GLU A 139 -2.47 -6.27 0.72
N TYR A 140 -1.50 -5.63 0.09
CA TYR A 140 -1.48 -4.18 -0.06
C TYR A 140 -1.36 -3.83 -1.54
N ARG A 141 -1.90 -2.67 -1.91
CA ARG A 141 -1.76 -2.06 -3.24
C ARG A 141 -1.29 -0.62 -3.12
N LEU A 142 -0.48 -0.22 -4.09
CA LEU A 142 0.06 1.12 -4.25
C LEU A 142 -0.38 1.63 -5.62
N LEU A 143 -1.28 2.60 -5.62
CA LEU A 143 -1.88 3.14 -6.83
C LEU A 143 -1.46 4.60 -7.00
N GLU A 144 -0.88 4.94 -8.15
CA GLU A 144 -0.60 6.31 -8.53
C GLU A 144 -1.66 6.78 -9.51
N PHE A 145 -2.35 7.87 -9.18
CA PHE A 145 -3.31 8.49 -10.06
C PHE A 145 -2.72 9.78 -10.65
N THR A 146 -2.68 9.85 -11.97
CA THR A 146 -2.30 11.04 -12.73
C THR A 146 -3.41 11.43 -13.70
N LEU A 147 -3.60 12.72 -13.94
CA LEU A 147 -4.57 13.19 -14.94
C LEU A 147 -4.06 12.88 -16.35
N ASP A 148 -4.91 12.35 -17.23
CA ASP A 148 -4.58 12.16 -18.64
C ASP A 148 -4.73 13.50 -19.39
N GLU A 149 -3.60 14.19 -19.58
CA GLU A 149 -3.55 15.49 -20.28
C GLU A 149 -3.86 15.37 -21.79
N SER A 150 -4.00 14.15 -22.32
CA SER A 150 -4.37 13.88 -23.72
C SER A 150 -5.87 14.09 -24.02
N SER A 151 -6.66 14.44 -22.99
CA SER A 151 -8.13 14.51 -23.05
C SER A 151 -8.68 15.93 -23.23
N GLY A 152 -7.81 16.90 -23.50
CA GLY A 152 -8.13 18.34 -23.58
C GLY A 152 -8.06 18.92 -24.99
#